data_AF-A0A540LIU5-F1
#
_entry.id   AF-A0A540LIU5-F1
#
_cell.length_a   1.000
_cell.length_b   1.000
_cell.length_c   1.000
_cell.angle_alpha   90.00
_cell.angle_beta   90.00
_cell.angle_gamma   90.00
#
_symmetry.space_group_name_H-M   'P 1'
#
loop_
_entity.id
_entity.type
_entity.pdbx_description
1 polymer ?
#
loop_
_entity_poly.entity_id
_entity_poly.type
_entity_poly.pdbx_seq_one_letter_code
_entity_poly.pdbx_strand_id
1 'polypeptide(L)'
;MSHSLEEMDIGKLQQNVLDHIEKLFFEQKEALSKFQTEVFGLKNELELSERKKKEFEYMLVQNAAQMKELQKKLEHGEAQKNDLQRKHEQSEAEKEELERKKKEFEDMLVQNAAQMKELHKNLECGEAQKNEFQKKDEQSEAEKEELRIKHEKSEVEKKELQKKLDQSEGLQKTHEESEAEKKELQIKQKKSKADKKEHQKKFEQSEVQNKELQKNRNQSEVQKQKLQKNLDQRDVQLKKKHKKLTNREADETIFAQTDVKQEPMEHDQDDEDGHVMDNIQEKLEHMKEELDNAEALNTTLAIKERMSNDELQEACKELINQTIDEKDDKLKNLKHAYGVHVYNAVTIALLELNEYNPSGRYAIPELWNFEQKRRASLKEGISALLKQFELQKRKRS
;
A
#
# COMPACT_ATOMS: atom_id res chain seq x y z
N MET A 1 183.10 22.22 10.35
CA MET A 1 181.98 22.82 9.58
C MET A 1 180.86 23.02 10.56
N SER A 2 180.40 24.26 10.75
CA SER A 2 179.40 24.58 11.77
C SER A 2 178.01 24.40 11.20
N HIS A 3 177.21 23.48 11.76
CA HIS A 3 175.78 23.44 11.47
C HIS A 3 175.12 24.61 12.18
N SER A 4 174.58 25.56 11.41
CA SER A 4 173.67 26.56 11.97
C SER A 4 172.38 25.84 12.35
N LEU A 5 172.07 25.76 13.65
CA LEU A 5 170.69 25.57 14.05
C LEU A 5 169.93 26.83 13.64
N GLU A 6 168.74 26.65 13.07
CA GLU A 6 167.81 27.76 12.86
C GLU A 6 167.23 28.13 14.23
N GLU A 7 167.53 29.35 14.71
CA GLU A 7 166.87 29.88 15.91
C GLU A 7 165.38 30.11 15.59
N MET A 8 164.56 29.17 16.04
CA MET A 8 163.12 29.16 15.80
C MET A 8 162.46 30.35 16.53
N ASP A 9 162.21 31.41 15.77
CA ASP A 9 161.63 32.67 16.25
C ASP A 9 160.27 32.44 16.95
N ILE A 10 160.30 32.56 18.28
CA ILE A 10 159.14 32.37 19.15
C ILE A 10 158.01 33.36 18.81
N GLY A 11 158.32 34.57 18.36
CA GLY A 11 157.33 35.57 17.95
C GLY A 11 156.56 35.13 16.70
N LYS A 12 157.24 34.56 15.70
CA LYS A 12 156.58 33.94 14.54
C LYS A 12 155.71 32.75 14.94
N LEU A 13 156.19 31.92 15.87
CA LEU A 13 155.42 30.78 16.36
C LEU A 13 154.14 31.22 17.09
N GLN A 14 154.22 32.26 17.92
CA GLN A 14 153.08 32.86 18.62
C GLN A 14 152.07 33.49 17.65
N GLN A 15 152.53 34.25 16.64
CA GLN A 15 151.65 34.83 15.64
C GLN A 15 150.93 33.74 14.82
N ASN A 16 151.64 32.71 14.35
CA ASN A 16 151.03 31.59 13.63
C ASN A 16 149.93 30.87 14.45
N VAL A 17 150.11 30.76 15.78
CA VAL A 17 149.10 30.20 16.68
C VAL A 17 147.91 31.16 16.84
N LEU A 18 148.13 32.47 16.95
CA LEU A 18 147.07 33.47 17.02
C LEU A 18 146.25 33.50 15.73
N ASP A 19 146.90 33.58 14.56
CA ASP A 19 146.27 33.56 13.24
C ASP A 19 145.40 32.29 13.03
N HIS A 20 145.88 31.14 13.53
CA HIS A 20 145.12 29.89 13.48
C HIS A 20 143.90 29.93 14.40
N ILE A 21 144.03 30.49 15.61
CA ILE A 21 142.91 30.67 16.56
C ILE A 21 141.87 31.64 16.01
N GLU A 22 142.28 32.78 15.44
CA GLU A 22 141.36 33.74 14.81
C GLU A 22 140.62 33.14 13.61
N LYS A 23 141.33 32.37 12.77
CA LYS A 23 140.72 31.62 11.67
C LYS A 23 139.67 30.61 12.17
N LEU A 24 140.00 29.82 13.20
CA LEU A 24 139.06 28.86 13.80
C LEU A 24 137.82 29.56 14.38
N PHE A 25 137.98 30.70 15.06
CA PHE A 25 136.85 31.50 15.54
C PHE A 25 136.00 32.07 14.40
N PHE A 26 136.61 32.49 13.29
CA PHE A 26 135.87 32.95 12.11
C PHE A 26 135.06 31.83 11.48
N GLU A 27 135.67 30.67 11.23
CA GLU A 27 135.01 29.47 10.69
C GLU A 27 133.87 28.99 11.60
N GLN A 28 134.08 28.98 12.93
CA GLN A 28 133.05 28.64 13.91
C GLN A 28 131.89 29.65 13.90
N LYS A 29 132.17 30.95 13.78
CA LYS A 29 131.15 32.01 13.70
C LYS A 29 130.33 31.91 12.40
N GLU A 30 130.96 31.59 11.27
CA GLU A 30 130.26 31.37 10.00
C GLU A 30 129.37 30.12 10.07
N ALA A 31 129.86 29.02 10.65
CA ALA A 31 129.08 27.80 10.87
C ALA A 31 127.87 28.05 11.79
N LEU A 32 128.04 28.79 12.90
CA LEU A 32 126.95 29.18 13.78
C LEU A 32 125.90 30.05 13.07
N SER A 33 126.31 30.97 12.20
CA SER A 33 125.40 31.81 11.41
C SER A 33 124.56 31.00 10.41
N LYS A 34 125.18 30.02 9.72
CA LYS A 34 124.48 29.07 8.84
C LYS A 34 123.46 28.24 9.62
N PHE A 35 123.88 27.65 10.74
CA PHE A 35 123.00 26.85 11.59
C PHE A 35 121.82 27.66 12.17
N GLN A 36 122.03 28.92 12.56
CA GLN A 36 120.95 29.82 12.99
C GLN A 36 119.93 30.08 11.86
N THR A 37 120.40 30.22 10.62
CA THR A 37 119.53 30.42 9.45
C THR A 37 118.71 29.15 9.13
N GLU A 38 119.34 27.98 9.18
CA GLU A 38 118.68 26.68 8.98
C GLU A 38 117.62 26.41 10.06
N VAL A 39 117.95 26.63 11.35
CA VAL A 39 117.02 26.50 12.47
C VAL A 39 115.84 27.46 12.35
N PHE A 40 116.04 28.69 11.86
CA PHE A 40 114.95 29.62 11.59
C PHE A 40 114.04 29.13 10.44
N GLY A 41 114.61 28.60 9.36
CA GLY A 41 113.86 27.99 8.26
C GLY A 41 112.98 26.82 8.73
N LEU A 42 113.59 25.83 9.39
CA LEU A 42 112.90 24.65 9.93
C LEU A 42 111.79 25.02 10.92
N LYS A 43 111.98 26.07 11.73
CA LYS A 43 110.95 26.56 12.65
C LYS A 43 109.71 27.09 11.91
N ASN A 44 109.91 27.83 10.82
CA ASN A 44 108.82 28.36 10.00
C ASN A 44 108.07 27.24 9.25
N GLU A 45 108.79 26.23 8.77
CA GLU A 45 108.19 25.03 8.15
C GLU A 45 107.38 24.20 9.14
N LEU A 46 107.89 24.02 10.37
CA LEU A 46 107.17 23.36 11.46
C LEU A 46 105.87 24.10 11.81
N GLU A 47 105.91 25.44 11.95
CA GLU A 47 104.72 26.22 12.25
C GLU A 47 103.68 26.15 11.12
N LEU A 48 104.12 26.18 9.85
CA LEU A 48 103.23 25.99 8.70
C LEU A 48 102.62 24.58 8.67
N SER A 49 103.38 23.55 9.06
CA SER A 49 102.91 22.17 9.18
C SER A 49 101.86 22.03 10.29
N GLU A 50 102.09 22.65 11.45
CA GLU A 50 101.12 22.67 12.55
C GLU A 50 99.81 23.38 12.18
N ARG A 51 99.87 24.50 11.43
CA ARG A 51 98.68 25.20 10.94
C ARG A 51 97.85 24.29 10.02
N LYS A 52 98.49 23.67 9.01
CA LYS A 52 97.86 22.69 8.12
C LYS A 52 97.27 21.49 8.88
N LYS A 53 97.97 20.99 9.90
CA LYS A 53 97.46 19.89 10.76
C LYS A 53 96.16 20.28 11.46
N LYS A 54 96.09 21.50 12.03
CA LYS A 54 94.88 22.03 12.70
C LYS A 54 93.72 22.22 11.70
N GLU A 55 94.00 22.65 10.47
CA GLU A 55 93.01 22.72 9.38
C GLU A 55 92.45 21.33 9.01
N PHE A 56 93.32 20.32 8.83
CA PHE A 56 92.88 18.95 8.57
C PHE A 56 92.09 18.34 9.74
N GLU A 57 92.50 18.59 10.99
CA GLU A 57 91.78 18.14 12.19
C GLU A 57 90.36 18.75 12.25
N TYR A 58 90.23 20.04 11.96
CA TYR A 58 88.92 20.71 11.86
C TYR A 58 88.04 20.08 10.76
N MET A 59 88.60 19.86 9.56
CA MET A 59 87.86 19.25 8.45
C MET A 59 87.43 17.80 8.75
N LEU A 60 88.26 17.02 9.45
CA LEU A 60 87.90 15.67 9.90
C LEU A 60 86.74 15.68 10.90
N VAL A 61 86.71 16.64 11.84
CA VAL A 61 85.60 16.80 12.80
C VAL A 61 84.31 17.19 12.07
N GLN A 62 84.37 18.10 11.09
CA GLN A 62 83.19 18.48 10.28
C GLN A 62 82.66 17.30 9.46
N ASN A 63 83.53 16.55 8.79
CA ASN A 63 83.14 15.35 8.04
C ASN A 63 82.52 14.28 8.94
N ALA A 64 83.06 14.08 10.15
CA ALA A 64 82.51 13.14 11.14
C ALA A 64 81.13 13.57 11.67
N ALA A 65 80.86 14.89 11.78
CA ALA A 65 79.54 15.42 12.10
C ALA A 65 78.54 15.19 10.96
N GLN A 66 78.94 15.47 9.71
CA GLN A 66 78.11 15.24 8.52
C GLN A 66 77.76 13.76 8.34
N MET A 67 78.71 12.83 8.53
CA MET A 67 78.41 11.39 8.46
C MET A 67 77.38 10.96 9.51
N LYS A 68 77.44 11.49 10.74
CA LYS A 68 76.43 11.22 11.78
C LYS A 68 75.04 11.78 11.43
N GLU A 69 74.98 12.90 10.72
CA GLU A 69 73.71 13.46 10.24
C GLU A 69 73.12 12.63 9.09
N LEU A 70 73.96 12.20 8.14
CA LEU A 70 73.57 11.30 7.05
C LEU A 70 73.11 9.94 7.57
N GLN A 71 73.79 9.37 8.58
CA GLN A 71 73.38 8.12 9.22
C GLN A 71 71.98 8.25 9.85
N LYS A 72 71.70 9.33 10.60
CA LYS A 72 70.36 9.58 11.15
C LYS A 72 69.28 9.71 10.08
N LYS A 73 69.61 10.31 8.92
CA LYS A 73 68.69 10.42 7.78
C LYS A 73 68.43 9.05 7.13
N LEU A 74 69.44 8.18 7.07
CA LEU A 74 69.29 6.79 6.61
C LEU A 74 68.40 5.99 7.56
N GLU A 75 68.71 5.99 8.87
CA GLU A 75 67.92 5.33 9.91
C GLU A 75 66.44 5.77 9.89
N HIS A 76 66.19 7.07 9.70
CA HIS A 76 64.84 7.61 9.56
C HIS A 76 64.15 7.16 8.26
N GLY A 77 64.87 7.14 7.14
CA GLY A 77 64.35 6.65 5.86
C GLY A 77 64.02 5.15 5.87
N GLU A 78 64.83 4.34 6.55
CA GLU A 78 64.57 2.92 6.77
C GLU A 78 63.34 2.70 7.67
N ALA A 79 63.19 3.48 8.74
CA ALA A 79 61.98 3.45 9.57
C ALA A 79 60.72 3.82 8.76
N GLN A 80 60.75 4.91 7.98
CA GLN A 80 59.65 5.30 7.09
C GLN A 80 59.32 4.19 6.07
N LYS A 81 60.34 3.59 5.44
CA LYS A 81 60.17 2.48 4.49
C LYS A 81 59.47 1.28 5.15
N ASN A 82 59.87 0.91 6.37
CA ASN A 82 59.30 -0.21 7.10
C ASN A 82 57.84 0.05 7.52
N ASP A 83 57.50 1.29 7.89
CA ASP A 83 56.10 1.65 8.18
C ASP A 83 55.22 1.75 6.93
N LEU A 84 55.77 2.14 5.79
CA LEU A 84 55.08 2.04 4.49
C LEU A 84 54.86 0.58 4.08
N GLN A 85 55.85 -0.29 4.28
CA GLN A 85 55.75 -1.73 4.02
C GLN A 85 54.63 -2.37 4.86
N ARG A 86 54.58 -2.10 6.17
CA ARG A 86 53.50 -2.57 7.06
C ARG A 86 52.11 -2.11 6.60
N LYS A 87 51.98 -0.84 6.17
CA LYS A 87 50.71 -0.28 5.65
C LYS A 87 50.30 -0.93 4.33
N HIS A 88 51.26 -1.27 3.46
CA HIS A 88 50.99 -2.02 2.24
C HIS A 88 50.52 -3.45 2.56
N GLU A 89 51.20 -4.15 3.47
CA GLU A 89 50.83 -5.50 3.92
C GLU A 89 49.42 -5.53 4.55
N GLN A 90 49.09 -4.55 5.38
CA GLN A 90 47.73 -4.37 5.92
C GLN A 90 46.71 -4.10 4.80
N SER A 91 47.01 -3.19 3.87
CA SER A 91 46.08 -2.84 2.78
C SER A 91 45.80 -3.98 1.81
N GLU A 92 46.77 -4.87 1.55
CA GLU A 92 46.54 -6.08 0.74
C GLU A 92 45.74 -7.13 1.53
N ALA A 93 45.95 -7.25 2.85
CA ALA A 93 45.14 -8.15 3.69
C ALA A 93 43.66 -7.70 3.79
N GLU A 94 43.40 -6.40 3.97
CA GLU A 94 42.05 -5.81 3.97
C GLU A 94 41.35 -6.03 2.61
N LYS A 95 42.09 -5.92 1.51
CA LYS A 95 41.65 -6.19 0.14
C LYS A 95 41.32 -7.67 -0.09
N GLU A 96 42.16 -8.61 0.39
CA GLU A 96 41.83 -10.03 0.36
C GLU A 96 40.56 -10.37 1.14
N GLU A 97 40.34 -9.74 2.30
CA GLU A 97 39.11 -9.94 3.07
C GLU A 97 37.87 -9.40 2.32
N LEU A 98 38.02 -8.24 1.66
CA LEU A 98 36.96 -7.66 0.83
C LEU A 98 36.62 -8.54 -0.38
N GLU A 99 37.63 -9.12 -1.05
CA GLU A 99 37.46 -10.05 -2.18
C GLU A 99 36.70 -11.33 -1.75
N ARG A 100 37.01 -11.87 -0.55
CA ARG A 100 36.28 -13.01 0.04
C ARG A 100 34.81 -12.66 0.34
N LYS A 101 34.57 -11.54 1.02
CA LYS A 101 33.22 -11.04 1.33
C LYS A 101 32.39 -10.74 0.08
N LYS A 102 33.02 -10.21 -0.97
CA LYS A 102 32.39 -10.00 -2.29
C LYS A 102 31.92 -11.33 -2.89
N LYS A 103 32.78 -12.36 -2.86
CA LYS A 103 32.40 -13.69 -3.35
C LYS A 103 31.27 -14.33 -2.52
N GLU A 104 31.33 -14.24 -1.20
CA GLU A 104 30.25 -14.73 -0.31
C GLU A 104 28.90 -14.07 -0.64
N PHE A 105 28.90 -12.78 -0.97
CA PHE A 105 27.70 -12.05 -1.39
C PHE A 105 27.23 -12.45 -2.81
N GLU A 106 28.15 -12.69 -3.74
CA GLU A 106 27.82 -13.23 -5.08
C GLU A 106 27.19 -14.63 -4.99
N ASP A 107 27.76 -15.53 -4.17
CA ASP A 107 27.20 -16.87 -3.92
C ASP A 107 25.81 -16.78 -3.25
N MET A 108 25.61 -15.85 -2.31
CA MET A 108 24.30 -15.58 -1.68
C MET A 108 23.26 -15.04 -2.67
N LEU A 109 23.64 -14.14 -3.57
CA LEU A 109 22.75 -13.64 -4.63
C LEU A 109 22.31 -14.76 -5.57
N VAL A 110 23.20 -15.70 -5.92
CA VAL A 110 22.86 -16.88 -6.73
C VAL A 110 21.87 -17.79 -6.00
N GLN A 111 22.06 -18.02 -4.70
CA GLN A 111 21.10 -18.80 -3.89
C GLN A 111 19.73 -18.14 -3.80
N ASN A 112 19.67 -16.84 -3.52
CA ASN A 112 18.41 -16.08 -3.47
C ASN A 112 17.70 -16.08 -4.84
N ALA A 113 18.45 -15.96 -5.94
CA ALA A 113 17.89 -16.05 -7.29
C ALA A 113 17.37 -17.46 -7.66
N ALA A 114 17.92 -18.52 -7.06
CA ALA A 114 17.38 -19.88 -7.19
C ALA A 114 16.07 -20.04 -6.39
N GLN A 115 16.05 -19.60 -5.13
CA GLN A 115 14.84 -19.64 -4.29
C GLN A 115 13.67 -18.85 -4.90
N MET A 116 13.94 -17.66 -5.45
CA MET A 116 12.92 -16.85 -6.15
C MET A 116 12.30 -17.58 -7.36
N LYS A 117 13.08 -18.36 -8.11
CA LYS A 117 12.56 -19.17 -9.24
C LYS A 117 11.69 -20.33 -8.75
N GLU A 118 12.06 -20.96 -7.64
CA GLU A 118 11.27 -22.04 -7.04
C GLU A 118 9.95 -21.52 -6.46
N LEU A 119 9.96 -20.37 -5.79
CA LEU A 119 8.74 -19.68 -5.36
C LEU A 119 7.83 -19.30 -6.54
N HIS A 120 8.38 -18.77 -7.63
CA HIS A 120 7.62 -18.44 -8.84
C HIS A 120 6.93 -19.68 -9.44
N LYS A 121 7.67 -20.79 -9.59
CA LYS A 121 7.14 -22.07 -10.08
C LYS A 121 6.04 -22.64 -9.17
N ASN A 122 6.17 -22.47 -7.86
CA ASN A 122 5.16 -22.91 -6.90
C ASN A 122 3.88 -22.04 -6.99
N LEU A 123 4.01 -20.74 -7.23
CA LEU A 123 2.88 -19.85 -7.51
C LEU A 123 2.16 -20.23 -8.82
N GLU A 124 2.89 -20.40 -9.93
CA GLU A 124 2.34 -20.88 -11.21
C GLU A 124 1.56 -22.19 -11.05
N CYS A 125 2.10 -23.13 -10.27
CA CYS A 125 1.45 -24.40 -9.99
C CYS A 125 0.16 -24.25 -9.16
N GLY A 126 0.18 -23.39 -8.13
CA GLY A 126 -1.00 -23.07 -7.32
C GLY A 126 -2.11 -22.37 -8.11
N GLU A 127 -1.77 -21.45 -9.01
CA GLU A 127 -2.73 -20.81 -9.91
C GLU A 127 -3.34 -21.82 -10.90
N ALA A 128 -2.52 -22.72 -11.47
CA ALA A 128 -3.01 -23.78 -12.34
C ALA A 128 -4.01 -24.70 -11.60
N GLN A 129 -3.71 -25.12 -10.37
CA GLN A 129 -4.60 -25.93 -9.54
C GLN A 129 -5.90 -25.21 -9.18
N LYS A 130 -5.82 -23.92 -8.82
CA LYS A 130 -7.01 -23.08 -8.55
C LYS A 130 -7.92 -22.98 -9.77
N ASN A 131 -7.34 -22.72 -10.95
CA ASN A 131 -8.07 -22.63 -12.22
C ASN A 131 -8.68 -23.97 -12.64
N GLU A 132 -8.06 -25.10 -12.28
CA GLU A 132 -8.62 -26.44 -12.52
C GLU A 132 -9.80 -26.74 -11.56
N PHE A 133 -9.69 -26.34 -10.28
CA PHE A 133 -10.78 -26.49 -9.30
C PHE A 133 -11.99 -25.65 -9.69
N GLN A 134 -11.77 -24.38 -10.06
CA GLN A 134 -12.85 -23.46 -10.45
C GLN A 134 -13.63 -23.97 -11.67
N LYS A 135 -12.97 -24.59 -12.66
CA LYS A 135 -13.63 -25.26 -13.78
C LYS A 135 -14.47 -26.47 -13.38
N LYS A 136 -14.05 -27.22 -12.34
CA LYS A 136 -14.81 -28.36 -11.82
C LYS A 136 -16.05 -27.91 -11.06
N ASP A 137 -15.96 -26.82 -10.30
CA ASP A 137 -17.14 -26.19 -9.68
C ASP A 137 -18.13 -25.70 -10.73
N GLU A 138 -17.66 -24.98 -11.77
CA GLU A 138 -18.47 -24.53 -12.91
C GLU A 138 -19.17 -25.71 -13.63
N GLN A 139 -18.47 -26.83 -13.84
CA GLN A 139 -19.07 -28.06 -14.39
C GLN A 139 -20.10 -28.69 -13.45
N SER A 140 -19.81 -28.74 -12.14
CA SER A 140 -20.73 -29.26 -11.12
C SER A 140 -22.04 -28.45 -11.06
N GLU A 141 -21.98 -27.12 -11.08
CA GLU A 141 -23.18 -26.28 -11.10
C GLU A 141 -23.97 -26.42 -12.41
N ALA A 142 -23.28 -26.57 -13.55
CA ALA A 142 -23.93 -26.84 -14.82
C ALA A 142 -24.68 -28.19 -14.83
N GLU A 143 -24.08 -29.26 -14.29
CA GLU A 143 -24.75 -30.56 -14.14
C GLU A 143 -25.94 -30.50 -13.17
N LYS A 144 -25.80 -29.80 -12.04
CA LYS A 144 -26.90 -29.59 -11.07
C LYS A 144 -28.08 -28.86 -11.71
N GLU A 145 -27.83 -27.81 -12.49
CA GLU A 145 -28.88 -27.04 -13.16
C GLU A 145 -29.56 -27.87 -14.25
N GLU A 146 -28.80 -28.64 -15.03
CA GLU A 146 -29.38 -29.53 -16.05
C GLU A 146 -30.23 -30.65 -15.41
N LEU A 147 -29.81 -31.19 -14.27
CA LEU A 147 -30.59 -32.12 -13.46
C LEU A 147 -31.85 -31.47 -12.86
N ARG A 148 -31.78 -30.21 -12.41
CA ARG A 148 -32.95 -29.45 -11.92
C ARG A 148 -33.99 -29.28 -13.02
N ILE A 149 -33.56 -28.89 -14.23
CA ILE A 149 -34.42 -28.73 -15.41
C ILE A 149 -35.04 -30.07 -15.83
N LYS A 150 -34.31 -31.18 -15.76
CA LYS A 150 -34.83 -32.54 -16.02
C LYS A 150 -35.89 -32.94 -14.97
N HIS A 151 -35.62 -32.71 -13.69
CA HIS A 151 -36.56 -33.00 -12.60
C HIS A 151 -37.85 -32.18 -12.74
N GLU A 152 -37.74 -30.87 -12.96
CA GLU A 152 -38.89 -29.97 -13.10
C GLU A 152 -39.80 -30.35 -14.28
N LYS A 153 -39.22 -30.72 -15.44
CA LYS A 153 -39.97 -31.29 -16.56
C LYS A 153 -40.72 -32.57 -16.18
N SER A 154 -40.06 -33.51 -15.50
CA SER A 154 -40.70 -34.77 -15.08
C SER A 154 -41.84 -34.56 -14.08
N GLU A 155 -41.75 -33.54 -13.21
CA GLU A 155 -42.84 -33.13 -12.30
C GLU A 155 -44.02 -32.49 -13.05
N VAL A 156 -43.78 -31.77 -14.15
CA VAL A 156 -44.86 -31.26 -15.02
C VAL A 156 -45.55 -32.40 -15.76
N GLU A 157 -44.80 -33.32 -16.38
CA GLU A 157 -45.35 -34.51 -17.05
C GLU A 157 -46.18 -35.37 -16.08
N LYS A 158 -45.67 -35.61 -14.87
CA LYS A 158 -46.37 -36.33 -13.79
C LYS A 158 -47.68 -35.66 -13.40
N LYS A 159 -47.72 -34.31 -13.30
CA LYS A 159 -48.95 -33.55 -13.02
C LYS A 159 -49.96 -33.63 -14.19
N GLU A 160 -49.48 -33.64 -15.43
CA GLU A 160 -50.34 -33.82 -16.60
C GLU A 160 -50.92 -35.24 -16.68
N LEU A 161 -50.11 -36.26 -16.35
CA LEU A 161 -50.56 -37.66 -16.26
C LEU A 161 -51.57 -37.86 -15.13
N GLN A 162 -51.36 -37.26 -13.95
CA GLN A 162 -52.34 -37.29 -12.86
C GLN A 162 -53.67 -36.67 -13.31
N LYS A 163 -53.63 -35.49 -13.94
CA LYS A 163 -54.85 -34.83 -14.44
C LYS A 163 -55.61 -35.68 -15.47
N LYS A 164 -54.90 -36.45 -16.31
CA LYS A 164 -55.51 -37.41 -17.26
C LYS A 164 -56.13 -38.61 -16.53
N LEU A 165 -55.50 -39.10 -15.45
CA LEU A 165 -56.04 -40.15 -14.60
C LEU A 165 -57.33 -39.68 -13.90
N ASP A 166 -57.31 -38.53 -13.25
CA ASP A 166 -58.47 -37.92 -12.58
C ASP A 166 -59.66 -37.76 -13.54
N GLN A 167 -59.39 -37.33 -14.78
CA GLN A 167 -60.39 -37.22 -15.85
C GLN A 167 -60.95 -38.59 -16.26
N SER A 168 -60.12 -39.63 -16.34
CA SER A 168 -60.58 -40.98 -16.66
C SER A 168 -61.45 -41.59 -15.56
N GLU A 169 -61.13 -41.35 -14.28
CA GLU A 169 -61.98 -41.77 -13.16
C GLU A 169 -63.33 -41.03 -13.13
N GLY A 170 -63.34 -39.73 -13.45
CA GLY A 170 -64.58 -38.96 -13.59
C GLY A 170 -65.47 -39.45 -14.74
N LEU A 171 -64.87 -39.80 -15.88
CA LEU A 171 -65.57 -40.42 -17.00
C LEU A 171 -66.08 -41.83 -16.67
N GLN A 172 -65.34 -42.60 -15.86
CA GLN A 172 -65.82 -43.90 -15.40
C GLN A 172 -67.04 -43.76 -14.47
N LYS A 173 -67.00 -42.86 -13.48
CA LYS A 173 -68.13 -42.62 -12.55
C LYS A 173 -69.39 -42.17 -13.30
N THR A 174 -69.26 -41.20 -14.21
CA THR A 174 -70.40 -40.75 -15.04
C THR A 174 -70.90 -41.85 -16.00
N HIS A 175 -70.04 -42.75 -16.47
CA HIS A 175 -70.47 -43.93 -17.22
C HIS A 175 -71.26 -44.91 -16.34
N GLU A 176 -70.78 -45.21 -15.12
CA GLU A 176 -71.46 -46.08 -14.15
C GLU A 176 -72.84 -45.52 -13.73
N GLU A 177 -72.93 -44.20 -13.52
CA GLU A 177 -74.20 -43.48 -13.29
C GLU A 177 -75.15 -43.59 -14.49
N SER A 178 -74.66 -43.37 -15.72
CA SER A 178 -75.47 -43.55 -16.94
C SER A 178 -75.96 -44.99 -17.14
N GLU A 179 -75.15 -45.98 -16.75
CA GLU A 179 -75.51 -47.39 -16.73
C GLU A 179 -76.60 -47.69 -15.70
N ALA A 180 -76.57 -47.05 -14.54
CA ALA A 180 -77.60 -47.16 -13.50
C ALA A 180 -78.93 -46.50 -13.93
N GLU A 181 -78.89 -45.26 -14.44
CA GLU A 181 -80.09 -44.55 -14.92
C GLU A 181 -80.77 -45.28 -16.08
N LYS A 182 -79.97 -45.81 -17.03
CA LYS A 182 -80.44 -46.65 -18.15
C LYS A 182 -81.12 -47.93 -17.66
N LYS A 183 -80.66 -48.55 -16.57
CA LYS A 183 -81.32 -49.71 -15.93
C LYS A 183 -82.63 -49.28 -15.27
N GLU A 184 -82.66 -48.14 -14.60
CA GLU A 184 -83.88 -47.61 -13.97
C GLU A 184 -84.96 -47.21 -14.99
N LEU A 185 -84.56 -46.58 -16.10
CA LEU A 185 -85.45 -46.27 -17.24
C LEU A 185 -86.03 -47.53 -17.88
N GLN A 186 -85.26 -48.63 -17.99
CA GLN A 186 -85.82 -49.92 -18.41
C GLN A 186 -86.86 -50.47 -17.42
N ILE A 187 -86.68 -50.28 -16.11
CA ILE A 187 -87.66 -50.68 -15.09
C ILE A 187 -88.94 -49.83 -15.21
N LYS A 188 -88.80 -48.50 -15.33
CA LYS A 188 -89.91 -47.56 -15.58
C LYS A 188 -90.69 -47.93 -16.85
N GLN A 189 -90.00 -48.26 -17.94
CA GLN A 189 -90.62 -48.66 -19.20
C GLN A 189 -91.25 -50.07 -19.16
N LYS A 190 -90.73 -50.98 -18.32
CA LYS A 190 -91.37 -52.29 -18.05
C LYS A 190 -92.67 -52.12 -17.23
N LYS A 191 -92.69 -51.22 -16.24
CA LYS A 191 -93.92 -50.86 -15.49
C LYS A 191 -95.00 -50.29 -16.41
N SER A 192 -94.72 -49.24 -17.18
CA SER A 192 -95.75 -48.63 -18.05
C SER A 192 -96.31 -49.57 -19.12
N LYS A 193 -95.53 -50.57 -19.57
CA LYS A 193 -96.00 -51.68 -20.42
C LYS A 193 -96.93 -52.66 -19.71
N ALA A 194 -96.81 -52.84 -18.39
CA ALA A 194 -97.74 -53.60 -17.56
C ALA A 194 -99.02 -52.79 -17.27
N ASP A 195 -98.89 -51.54 -16.84
CA ASP A 195 -100.01 -50.64 -16.54
C ASP A 195 -100.94 -50.51 -17.77
N LYS A 196 -100.36 -50.35 -18.96
CA LYS A 196 -101.10 -50.28 -20.23
C LYS A 196 -101.86 -51.58 -20.56
N LYS A 197 -101.33 -52.76 -20.18
CA LYS A 197 -102.05 -54.05 -20.28
C LYS A 197 -103.18 -54.17 -19.24
N GLU A 198 -103.05 -53.56 -18.07
CA GLU A 198 -104.13 -53.55 -17.07
C GLU A 198 -105.29 -52.66 -17.51
N HIS A 199 -104.99 -51.45 -18.02
CA HIS A 199 -106.01 -50.58 -18.61
C HIS A 199 -106.71 -51.21 -19.82
N GLN A 200 -105.99 -51.95 -20.66
CA GLN A 200 -106.55 -52.74 -21.76
C GLN A 200 -107.60 -53.75 -21.24
N LYS A 201 -107.27 -54.56 -20.23
CA LYS A 201 -108.21 -55.51 -19.62
C LYS A 201 -109.44 -54.83 -18.98
N LYS A 202 -109.25 -53.70 -18.31
CA LYS A 202 -110.35 -52.91 -17.72
C LYS A 202 -111.30 -52.36 -18.78
N PHE A 203 -110.78 -51.96 -19.95
CA PHE A 203 -111.59 -51.56 -21.10
C PHE A 203 -112.37 -52.75 -21.70
N GLU A 204 -111.72 -53.90 -21.88
CA GLU A 204 -112.37 -55.12 -22.39
C GLU A 204 -113.50 -55.61 -21.46
N GLN A 205 -113.33 -55.51 -20.14
CA GLN A 205 -114.40 -55.80 -19.17
C GLN A 205 -115.58 -54.82 -19.28
N SER A 206 -115.33 -53.53 -19.53
CA SER A 206 -116.42 -52.54 -19.66
C SER A 206 -117.24 -52.76 -20.93
N GLU A 207 -116.63 -53.20 -22.04
CA GLU A 207 -117.37 -53.61 -23.24
C GLU A 207 -118.35 -54.76 -22.97
N VAL A 208 -117.93 -55.78 -22.19
CA VAL A 208 -118.77 -56.94 -21.87
C VAL A 208 -120.00 -56.51 -21.07
N GLN A 209 -119.82 -55.67 -20.04
CA GLN A 209 -120.94 -55.09 -19.28
C GLN A 209 -121.88 -54.27 -20.16
N ASN A 210 -121.33 -53.49 -21.12
CA ASN A 210 -122.14 -52.66 -22.01
C ASN A 210 -123.01 -53.52 -22.96
N LYS A 211 -122.47 -54.62 -23.49
CA LYS A 211 -123.20 -55.61 -24.32
C LYS A 211 -124.32 -56.30 -23.52
N GLU A 212 -124.10 -56.59 -22.24
CA GLU A 212 -125.12 -57.17 -21.35
C GLU A 212 -126.25 -56.18 -21.00
N LEU A 213 -125.92 -54.93 -20.70
CA LEU A 213 -126.90 -53.85 -20.51
C LEU A 213 -127.76 -53.62 -21.77
N GLN A 214 -127.15 -53.68 -22.96
CA GLN A 214 -127.86 -53.54 -24.24
C GLN A 214 -128.85 -54.70 -24.49
N LYS A 215 -128.50 -55.92 -24.07
CA LYS A 215 -129.39 -57.10 -24.14
C LYS A 215 -130.63 -56.92 -23.23
N ASN A 216 -130.42 -56.44 -22.00
CA ASN A 216 -131.51 -56.17 -21.05
C ASN A 216 -132.43 -55.04 -21.53
N ARG A 217 -131.85 -53.97 -22.12
CA ARG A 217 -132.62 -52.87 -22.74
C ARG A 217 -133.57 -53.39 -23.82
N ASN A 218 -133.08 -54.22 -24.74
CA ASN A 218 -133.88 -54.76 -25.84
C ASN A 218 -135.04 -55.67 -25.35
N GLN A 219 -134.84 -56.43 -24.26
CA GLN A 219 -135.92 -57.22 -23.65
C GLN A 219 -137.00 -56.33 -23.01
N SER A 220 -136.62 -55.22 -22.37
CA SER A 220 -137.55 -54.25 -21.80
C SER A 220 -138.38 -53.53 -22.89
N GLU A 221 -137.76 -53.19 -24.03
CA GLU A 221 -138.41 -52.56 -25.19
C GLU A 221 -139.57 -53.43 -25.75
N VAL A 222 -139.38 -54.76 -25.81
CA VAL A 222 -140.40 -55.73 -26.28
C VAL A 222 -141.57 -55.86 -25.30
N GLN A 223 -141.32 -55.76 -23.99
CA GLN A 223 -142.40 -55.72 -22.99
C GLN A 223 -143.19 -54.41 -23.08
N LYS A 224 -142.49 -53.28 -23.27
CA LYS A 224 -143.09 -51.95 -23.38
C LYS A 224 -144.11 -51.84 -24.52
N GLN A 225 -143.83 -52.45 -25.68
CA GLN A 225 -144.78 -52.49 -26.81
C GLN A 225 -146.06 -53.30 -26.51
N LYS A 226 -146.03 -54.28 -25.59
CA LYS A 226 -147.22 -55.08 -25.25
C LYS A 226 -148.19 -54.38 -24.29
N LEU A 227 -147.73 -53.44 -23.45
CA LEU A 227 -148.63 -52.66 -22.58
C LEU A 227 -149.25 -51.44 -23.30
N GLN A 228 -148.64 -50.94 -24.37
CA GLN A 228 -149.04 -49.70 -25.04
C GLN A 228 -150.41 -49.74 -25.77
N LYS A 229 -151.09 -50.89 -25.82
CA LYS A 229 -152.46 -51.03 -26.36
C LYS A 229 -153.57 -51.09 -25.30
N ASN A 230 -153.24 -51.11 -24.00
CA ASN A 230 -154.21 -51.30 -22.92
C ASN A 230 -154.31 -50.10 -21.94
N LEU A 231 -153.70 -48.95 -22.26
CA LEU A 231 -153.61 -47.79 -21.36
C LEU A 231 -154.10 -46.46 -21.95
N ASP A 232 -154.85 -46.49 -23.05
CA ASP A 232 -155.70 -45.37 -23.48
C ASP A 232 -157.00 -45.25 -22.65
N GLN A 233 -157.12 -46.01 -21.56
CA GLN A 233 -158.26 -46.00 -20.64
C GLN A 233 -157.81 -46.06 -19.16
N ARG A 234 -157.34 -44.91 -18.63
CA ARG A 234 -157.73 -44.35 -17.32
C ARG A 234 -156.89 -43.13 -16.94
N ASP A 235 -157.54 -41.97 -17.05
CA ASP A 235 -157.52 -40.86 -16.09
C ASP A 235 -156.20 -40.35 -15.51
N VAL A 236 -155.87 -39.12 -15.91
CA VAL A 236 -155.92 -37.95 -15.01
C VAL A 236 -155.67 -38.26 -13.52
N GLN A 237 -154.41 -38.19 -13.08
CA GLN A 237 -154.08 -37.63 -11.76
C GLN A 237 -152.62 -37.15 -11.62
N LEU A 238 -152.49 -35.95 -11.07
CA LEU A 238 -151.36 -35.38 -10.29
C LEU A 238 -149.93 -35.51 -10.89
N LYS A 239 -149.35 -34.44 -11.45
CA LYS A 239 -148.77 -33.24 -10.77
C LYS A 239 -147.54 -33.51 -9.86
N LYS A 240 -146.51 -32.65 -10.04
CA LYS A 240 -145.34 -32.34 -9.15
C LYS A 240 -144.15 -33.33 -9.18
N LYS A 241 -142.87 -32.94 -8.98
CA LYS A 241 -142.13 -31.65 -9.19
C LYS A 241 -140.60 -31.89 -8.90
N HIS A 242 -139.74 -30.96 -9.36
CA HIS A 242 -138.33 -30.66 -8.94
C HIS A 242 -137.14 -31.23 -9.77
N LYS A 243 -135.90 -30.66 -9.85
CA LYS A 243 -135.33 -29.25 -9.87
C LYS A 243 -134.01 -29.06 -9.04
N LYS A 244 -132.95 -28.49 -9.67
CA LYS A 244 -131.71 -27.81 -9.10
C LYS A 244 -130.60 -28.70 -8.45
N LEU A 245 -129.33 -28.30 -8.18
CA LEU A 245 -128.48 -27.07 -8.38
C LEU A 245 -126.95 -27.38 -8.64
N THR A 246 -125.97 -26.48 -8.35
CA THR A 246 -124.58 -26.47 -8.94
C THR A 246 -123.43 -25.73 -8.15
N ASN A 247 -122.17 -26.25 -8.19
CA ASN A 247 -120.81 -25.57 -8.21
C ASN A 247 -120.16 -24.83 -6.97
N ARG A 248 -118.82 -24.52 -7.04
CA ARG A 248 -117.92 -23.50 -6.35
C ARG A 248 -117.18 -23.82 -4.99
N GLU A 249 -116.16 -23.10 -4.41
CA GLU A 249 -114.80 -22.46 -4.70
C GLU A 249 -114.30 -21.64 -3.42
N ALA A 250 -113.06 -21.12 -3.11
CA ALA A 250 -111.60 -21.28 -3.43
C ALA A 250 -110.62 -20.40 -2.52
N ASP A 251 -109.28 -20.65 -2.52
CA ASP A 251 -108.01 -19.84 -2.24
C ASP A 251 -107.53 -19.07 -0.92
N GLU A 252 -106.17 -18.88 -0.77
CA GLU A 252 -105.30 -17.70 -0.28
C GLU A 252 -104.60 -17.43 1.16
N THR A 253 -103.57 -16.48 1.23
CA THR A 253 -102.82 -15.73 2.37
C THR A 253 -101.31 -16.04 2.82
N ILE A 254 -100.53 -15.29 3.70
CA ILE A 254 -99.79 -13.94 3.61
C ILE A 254 -98.70 -13.51 4.76
N PHE A 255 -97.56 -12.77 4.48
CA PHE A 255 -96.71 -11.70 5.24
C PHE A 255 -95.40 -11.77 6.19
N ALA A 256 -94.54 -10.67 6.21
CA ALA A 256 -93.73 -9.95 7.34
C ALA A 256 -92.12 -9.63 7.32
N GLN A 257 -91.56 -8.61 8.09
CA GLN A 257 -90.15 -7.94 8.06
C GLN A 257 -89.58 -7.18 9.39
N THR A 258 -88.32 -6.58 9.49
CA THR A 258 -87.82 -5.27 10.20
C THR A 258 -86.25 -4.96 10.50
N ASP A 259 -85.80 -3.80 11.13
CA ASP A 259 -84.50 -2.96 11.02
C ASP A 259 -83.77 -2.29 12.31
N VAL A 260 -82.70 -1.37 12.22
CA VAL A 260 -82.06 -0.28 13.17
C VAL A 260 -80.44 -0.19 13.26
N LYS A 261 -79.53 0.78 13.70
CA LYS A 261 -79.13 2.29 13.86
C LYS A 261 -77.66 2.48 14.51
N GLN A 262 -76.89 3.60 14.86
CA GLN A 262 -76.55 5.07 14.53
C GLN A 262 -75.21 5.68 15.24
N GLU A 263 -74.86 7.03 15.24
CA GLU A 263 -73.44 7.67 15.18
C GLU A 263 -72.70 8.60 16.30
N PRO A 264 -72.32 9.96 16.21
CA PRO A 264 -70.91 10.54 16.44
C PRO A 264 -70.66 11.92 17.27
N MET A 265 -69.41 12.55 17.38
CA MET A 265 -69.03 14.05 17.63
C MET A 265 -67.51 14.50 18.01
N GLU A 266 -67.16 15.83 18.19
CA GLU A 266 -65.79 16.54 18.10
C GLU A 266 -65.37 17.67 19.18
N HIS A 267 -64.23 18.43 18.97
CA HIS A 267 -63.74 19.80 19.48
C HIS A 267 -62.96 20.03 20.86
N ASP A 268 -62.12 21.07 21.22
CA ASP A 268 -61.21 22.10 20.54
C ASP A 268 -60.29 23.01 21.50
N GLN A 269 -59.31 23.82 20.96
CA GLN A 269 -58.61 25.13 21.35
C GLN A 269 -57.50 25.41 22.46
N ASP A 270 -56.86 26.62 22.41
CA ASP A 270 -55.47 27.08 22.80
C ASP A 270 -55.21 27.95 24.10
N ASP A 271 -53.93 28.30 24.44
CA ASP A 271 -53.40 29.68 24.80
C ASP A 271 -51.89 29.78 25.28
N GLU A 272 -51.34 31.00 25.53
CA GLU A 272 -49.89 31.41 25.43
C GLU A 272 -49.03 31.73 26.71
N ASP A 273 -47.71 31.88 26.48
CA ASP A 273 -46.78 32.99 26.90
C ASP A 273 -45.71 32.83 28.03
N GLY A 274 -44.59 33.57 27.91
CA GLY A 274 -43.81 34.11 29.04
C GLY A 274 -42.31 33.79 29.19
N HIS A 275 -41.43 34.77 28.86
CA HIS A 275 -40.00 34.97 29.25
C HIS A 275 -38.85 34.63 28.27
N VAL A 276 -38.45 35.59 27.43
CA VAL A 276 -37.13 35.61 26.75
C VAL A 276 -36.55 37.03 26.69
N MET A 277 -35.62 37.38 27.60
CA MET A 277 -34.67 38.50 27.44
C MET A 277 -33.36 38.26 28.18
N ASP A 278 -33.39 38.07 29.50
CA ASP A 278 -32.18 38.04 30.36
C ASP A 278 -31.15 36.97 29.94
N ASN A 279 -31.65 35.81 29.49
CA ASN A 279 -30.84 34.66 29.07
C ASN A 279 -29.93 34.94 27.85
N ILE A 280 -30.18 36.00 27.08
CA ILE A 280 -29.37 36.36 25.90
C ILE A 280 -28.11 37.13 26.31
N GLN A 281 -28.20 37.98 27.34
CA GLN A 281 -27.08 38.84 27.74
C GLN A 281 -26.00 38.05 28.50
N GLU A 282 -26.41 37.10 29.35
CA GLU A 282 -25.50 36.16 30.03
C GLU A 282 -24.75 35.27 29.03
N LYS A 283 -25.43 34.78 27.97
CA LYS A 283 -24.81 34.07 26.85
C LYS A 283 -23.81 34.93 26.06
N LEU A 284 -24.07 36.22 25.89
CA LEU A 284 -23.15 37.15 25.22
C LEU A 284 -21.91 37.49 26.06
N GLU A 285 -21.91 37.25 27.37
CA GLU A 285 -20.72 37.31 28.21
C GLU A 285 -19.94 35.98 28.11
N HIS A 286 -20.61 34.84 28.29
CA HIS A 286 -20.03 33.49 28.17
C HIS A 286 -19.34 33.27 26.82
N MET A 287 -19.98 33.66 25.71
CA MET A 287 -19.42 33.52 24.36
C MET A 287 -18.18 34.40 24.11
N LYS A 288 -17.96 35.48 24.87
CA LYS A 288 -16.69 36.25 24.81
C LYS A 288 -15.60 35.52 25.55
N GLU A 289 -15.89 35.02 26.75
CA GLU A 289 -14.92 34.27 27.56
C GLU A 289 -14.51 32.95 26.86
N GLU A 290 -15.44 32.28 26.17
CA GLU A 290 -15.11 31.16 25.27
C GLU A 290 -14.25 31.57 24.07
N LEU A 291 -14.48 32.76 23.49
CA LEU A 291 -13.69 33.28 22.36
C LEU A 291 -12.27 33.65 22.79
N ASP A 292 -12.10 34.39 23.90
CA ASP A 292 -10.80 34.76 24.45
C ASP A 292 -9.98 33.51 24.84
N ASN A 293 -10.63 32.50 25.42
CA ASN A 293 -10.00 31.20 25.68
C ASN A 293 -9.63 30.45 24.38
N ALA A 294 -10.45 30.54 23.33
CA ALA A 294 -10.13 29.96 22.03
C ALA A 294 -8.95 30.68 21.35
N GLU A 295 -8.82 32.00 21.47
CA GLU A 295 -7.65 32.75 20.97
C GLU A 295 -6.38 32.45 21.77
N ALA A 296 -6.48 32.33 23.11
CA ALA A 296 -5.37 31.89 23.96
C ALA A 296 -4.91 30.45 23.64
N LEU A 297 -5.86 29.56 23.33
CA LEU A 297 -5.56 28.19 22.91
C LEU A 297 -4.94 28.15 21.51
N ASN A 298 -5.47 28.92 20.56
CA ASN A 298 -4.95 29.03 19.18
C ASN A 298 -3.52 29.60 19.16
N THR A 299 -3.24 30.68 19.91
CA THR A 299 -1.88 31.22 20.05
C THR A 299 -0.92 30.24 20.72
N THR A 300 -1.38 29.48 21.73
CA THR A 300 -0.60 28.40 22.36
C THR A 300 -0.31 27.25 21.38
N LEU A 301 -1.29 26.87 20.55
CA LEU A 301 -1.09 25.87 19.50
C LEU A 301 -0.12 26.35 18.43
N ALA A 302 -0.24 27.58 17.94
CA ALA A 302 0.69 28.15 16.95
C ALA A 302 2.14 28.26 17.48
N ILE A 303 2.33 28.42 18.79
CA ILE A 303 3.66 28.33 19.43
C ILE A 303 4.15 26.87 19.46
N LYS A 304 3.31 25.92 19.86
CA LYS A 304 3.66 24.48 19.88
C LYS A 304 3.91 23.90 18.49
N GLU A 305 3.15 24.30 17.49
CA GLU A 305 3.36 23.93 16.09
C GLU A 305 4.66 24.53 15.55
N ARG A 306 5.04 25.74 15.95
CA ARG A 306 6.36 26.29 15.62
C ARG A 306 7.48 25.50 16.28
N MET A 307 7.43 25.30 17.60
CA MET A 307 8.43 24.51 18.32
C MET A 307 8.55 23.09 17.76
N SER A 308 7.43 22.41 17.46
CA SER A 308 7.44 21.08 16.86
C SER A 308 7.94 21.09 15.41
N ASN A 309 7.69 22.15 14.63
CA ASN A 309 8.29 22.29 13.29
C ASN A 309 9.79 22.62 13.37
N ASP A 310 10.23 23.41 14.34
CA ASP A 310 11.64 23.71 14.58
C ASP A 310 12.38 22.43 15.02
N GLU A 311 11.81 21.63 15.94
CA GLU A 311 12.30 20.31 16.35
C GLU A 311 12.30 19.29 15.18
N LEU A 312 11.24 19.25 14.36
CA LEU A 312 11.19 18.43 13.15
C LEU A 312 12.21 18.88 12.11
N GLN A 313 12.44 20.19 11.98
CA GLN A 313 13.40 20.76 11.03
C GLN A 313 14.84 20.54 11.50
N GLU A 314 15.10 20.55 12.81
CA GLU A 314 16.38 20.18 13.41
C GLU A 314 16.64 18.66 13.29
N ALA A 315 15.66 17.81 13.59
CA ALA A 315 15.76 16.36 13.36
C ALA A 315 15.93 16.00 11.87
N CYS A 316 15.23 16.70 10.97
CA CYS A 316 15.47 16.58 9.52
C CYS A 316 16.89 17.05 9.16
N LYS A 317 17.40 18.12 9.78
CA LYS A 317 18.76 18.61 9.55
C LYS A 317 19.82 17.62 10.05
N GLU A 318 19.61 16.95 11.18
CA GLU A 318 20.49 15.86 11.64
C GLU A 318 20.49 14.68 10.67
N LEU A 319 19.31 14.18 10.27
CA LEU A 319 19.18 13.11 9.27
C LEU A 319 19.85 13.46 7.93
N ILE A 320 19.69 14.72 7.50
CA ILE A 320 20.29 15.25 6.27
C ILE A 320 21.81 15.38 6.41
N ASN A 321 22.33 15.82 7.57
CA ASN A 321 23.76 15.96 7.82
C ASN A 321 24.51 14.63 7.93
N GLN A 322 23.84 13.53 8.32
CA GLN A 322 24.50 12.22 8.51
C GLN A 322 24.86 11.48 7.21
N THR A 323 24.37 11.89 6.03
CA THR A 323 24.42 11.04 4.83
C THR A 323 25.17 11.67 3.65
N ILE A 324 26.49 11.74 3.76
CA ILE A 324 27.33 11.34 2.63
C ILE A 324 27.41 9.82 2.67
N ASP A 325 26.76 9.15 1.73
CA ASP A 325 26.87 7.70 1.65
C ASP A 325 28.28 7.31 1.18
N GLU A 326 29.08 6.73 2.09
CA GLU A 326 30.39 6.16 1.76
C GLU A 326 30.29 5.02 0.74
N LYS A 327 29.08 4.47 0.53
CA LYS A 327 28.77 3.46 -0.48
C LYS A 327 28.33 4.06 -1.82
N ASP A 328 28.24 5.39 -2.00
CA ASP A 328 27.94 5.99 -3.30
C ASP A 328 29.06 5.67 -4.31
N ASP A 329 28.68 5.02 -5.42
CA ASP A 329 29.64 4.54 -6.41
C ASP A 329 30.31 5.68 -7.20
N LYS A 330 29.73 6.88 -7.29
CA LYS A 330 30.37 8.03 -7.94
C LYS A 330 31.49 8.57 -7.05
N LEU A 331 31.27 8.65 -5.74
CA LEU A 331 32.28 9.03 -4.76
C LEU A 331 33.40 7.98 -4.63
N LYS A 332 33.07 6.68 -4.66
CA LYS A 332 34.09 5.61 -4.77
C LYS A 332 34.94 5.77 -6.04
N ASN A 333 34.30 5.94 -7.20
CA ASN A 333 35.01 6.07 -8.47
C ASN A 333 35.85 7.36 -8.52
N LEU A 334 35.36 8.47 -7.97
CA LEU A 334 36.12 9.72 -7.80
C LEU A 334 37.38 9.49 -6.96
N LYS A 335 37.27 8.77 -5.84
CA LYS A 335 38.40 8.44 -4.94
C LYS A 335 39.44 7.53 -5.62
N HIS A 336 39.02 6.59 -6.47
CA HIS A 336 39.92 5.72 -7.24
C HIS A 336 40.59 6.44 -8.41
N ALA A 337 39.85 7.28 -9.15
CA ALA A 337 40.35 7.94 -10.36
C ALA A 337 41.18 9.20 -10.09
N TYR A 338 40.89 9.94 -9.00
CA TYR A 338 41.51 11.24 -8.70
C TYR A 338 42.10 11.33 -7.28
N GLY A 339 42.03 10.26 -6.50
CA GLY A 339 42.66 10.15 -5.18
C GLY A 339 41.93 10.88 -4.05
N VAL A 340 42.46 10.68 -2.83
CA VAL A 340 41.82 11.12 -1.58
C VAL A 340 41.65 12.65 -1.48
N HIS A 341 42.54 13.45 -2.06
CA HIS A 341 42.44 14.92 -2.00
C HIS A 341 41.23 15.47 -2.75
N VAL A 342 40.93 14.93 -3.94
CA VAL A 342 39.75 15.34 -4.73
C VAL A 342 38.47 14.81 -4.12
N TYR A 343 38.48 13.56 -3.62
CA TYR A 343 37.38 13.01 -2.83
C TYR A 343 37.05 13.89 -1.61
N ASN A 344 38.05 14.22 -0.77
CA ASN A 344 37.87 15.05 0.42
C ASN A 344 37.31 16.45 0.07
N ALA A 345 37.85 17.10 -0.98
CA ALA A 345 37.37 18.42 -1.40
C ALA A 345 35.91 18.40 -1.87
N VAL A 346 35.50 17.36 -2.60
CA VAL A 346 34.10 17.19 -3.04
C VAL A 346 33.19 16.84 -1.87
N THR A 347 33.60 15.97 -0.94
CA THR A 347 32.79 15.66 0.24
C THR A 347 32.63 16.86 1.18
N ILE A 348 33.67 17.69 1.36
CA ILE A 348 33.57 18.94 2.13
C ILE A 348 32.58 19.90 1.46
N ALA A 349 32.70 20.16 0.16
CA ALA A 349 31.78 21.04 -0.57
C ALA A 349 30.32 20.52 -0.57
N LEU A 350 30.12 19.20 -0.55
CA LEU A 350 28.80 18.58 -0.39
C LEU A 350 28.23 18.79 1.02
N LEU A 351 29.04 18.69 2.08
CA LEU A 351 28.61 19.01 3.45
C LEU A 351 28.27 20.50 3.59
N GLU A 352 29.13 21.39 3.09
CA GLU A 352 28.92 22.85 3.13
C GLU A 352 27.60 23.25 2.42
N LEU A 353 27.32 22.69 1.23
CA LEU A 353 26.05 22.89 0.52
C LEU A 353 24.82 22.40 1.31
N ASN A 354 24.99 21.33 2.07
CA ASN A 354 23.93 20.65 2.81
C ASN A 354 23.65 21.31 4.17
N GLU A 355 24.68 21.85 4.84
CA GLU A 355 24.55 22.68 6.04
C GLU A 355 23.89 24.03 5.71
N TYR A 356 24.28 24.65 4.58
CA TYR A 356 23.88 26.00 4.19
C TYR A 356 22.56 26.06 3.41
N ASN A 357 22.27 25.07 2.55
CA ASN A 357 21.04 24.98 1.76
C ASN A 357 20.55 23.52 1.61
N PRO A 358 20.10 22.87 2.71
CA PRO A 358 19.75 21.44 2.71
C PRO A 358 18.68 21.06 1.67
N SER A 359 17.66 21.91 1.50
CA SER A 359 16.53 21.64 0.60
C SER A 359 16.83 21.90 -0.88
N GLY A 360 17.72 22.86 -1.19
CA GLY A 360 18.03 23.25 -2.56
C GLY A 360 19.31 22.62 -3.11
N ARG A 361 20.33 22.42 -2.28
CA ARG A 361 21.67 21.90 -2.63
C ARG A 361 22.37 22.64 -3.78
N TYR A 362 21.99 23.89 -4.02
CA TYR A 362 22.67 24.83 -4.91
C TYR A 362 23.29 25.99 -4.13
N ALA A 363 24.40 26.53 -4.62
CA ALA A 363 25.02 27.72 -4.06
C ALA A 363 24.09 28.94 -4.22
N ILE A 364 23.74 29.58 -3.10
CA ILE A 364 22.93 30.81 -3.11
C ILE A 364 23.88 32.01 -3.20
N PRO A 365 23.71 32.94 -4.17
CA PRO A 365 24.52 34.16 -4.21
C PRO A 365 24.23 35.07 -3.01
N GLU A 366 25.18 35.18 -2.07
CA GLU A 366 25.11 36.15 -0.98
C GLU A 366 25.62 37.54 -1.40
N LEU A 367 25.02 38.58 -0.82
CA LEU A 367 25.59 39.91 -0.81
C LEU A 367 26.73 39.95 0.22
N TRP A 368 27.96 40.22 -0.19
CA TRP A 368 29.14 40.16 0.69
C TRP A 368 29.75 41.54 0.96
N ASN A 369 30.12 41.83 2.20
CA ASN A 369 30.92 43.00 2.57
C ASN A 369 32.40 42.60 2.58
N PHE A 370 33.12 43.00 1.53
CA PHE A 370 34.56 42.70 1.37
C PHE A 370 35.46 43.39 2.40
N GLU A 371 35.08 44.57 2.91
CA GLU A 371 35.86 45.29 3.93
C GLU A 371 35.80 44.58 5.28
N GLN A 372 34.62 44.08 5.66
CA GLN A 372 34.40 43.38 6.93
C GLN A 372 34.47 41.84 6.82
N LYS A 373 34.73 41.30 5.63
CA LYS A 373 34.86 39.85 5.34
C LYS A 373 33.69 39.00 5.89
N ARG A 374 32.46 39.49 5.71
CA ARG A 374 31.22 38.81 6.13
C ARG A 374 30.08 39.09 5.15
N ARG A 375 28.97 38.35 5.28
CA ARG A 375 27.68 38.68 4.66
C ARG A 375 27.29 40.13 4.95
N ALA A 376 26.88 40.86 3.93
CA ALA A 376 26.36 42.21 4.04
C ALA A 376 24.90 42.19 4.52
N SER A 377 24.57 43.10 5.43
CA SER A 377 23.21 43.32 5.89
C SER A 377 22.35 44.02 4.84
N LEU A 378 21.03 43.90 4.97
CA LEU A 378 20.06 44.61 4.12
C LEU A 378 20.29 46.13 4.11
N LYS A 379 20.69 46.70 5.26
CA LYS A 379 21.01 48.13 5.41
C LYS A 379 22.25 48.52 4.59
N GLU A 380 23.29 47.69 4.57
CA GLU A 380 24.49 47.90 3.75
C GLU A 380 24.17 47.82 2.25
N GLY A 381 23.39 46.81 1.84
CA GLY A 381 22.95 46.63 0.46
C GLY A 381 22.10 47.79 -0.07
N ILE A 382 21.09 48.23 0.68
CA ILE A 382 20.26 49.40 0.33
C ILE A 382 21.12 50.67 0.24
N SER A 383 22.07 50.87 1.16
CA SER A 383 22.97 52.03 1.15
C SER A 383 23.88 52.05 -0.10
N ALA A 384 24.37 50.88 -0.53
CA ALA A 384 25.16 50.76 -1.76
C ALA A 384 24.33 51.09 -3.01
N LEU A 385 23.10 50.55 -3.11
CA LEU A 385 22.19 50.82 -4.22
C LEU A 385 21.82 52.32 -4.32
N LEU A 386 21.50 52.97 -3.19
CA LEU A 386 21.23 54.41 -3.15
C LEU A 386 22.45 55.24 -3.60
N LYS A 387 23.65 54.90 -3.12
CA LYS A 387 24.91 55.56 -3.52
C LYS A 387 25.18 55.40 -5.02
N GLN A 388 24.91 54.22 -5.58
CA GLN A 388 25.05 53.94 -7.01
C GLN A 388 24.00 54.67 -7.87
N PHE A 389 22.76 54.81 -7.38
CA PHE A 389 21.69 55.57 -8.03
C PHE A 389 22.00 57.08 -8.11
N GLU A 390 22.51 57.67 -7.03
CA GLU A 390 22.95 59.08 -7.04
C GLU A 390 24.18 59.31 -7.94
N LEU A 391 25.10 58.34 -8.03
CA LEU A 391 26.21 58.38 -8.99
C LEU A 391 25.74 58.24 -10.46
N GLN A 392 24.64 57.50 -10.72
CA GLN A 392 24.02 57.43 -12.05
C GLN A 392 23.35 58.75 -12.44
N LYS A 393 22.62 59.40 -11.52
CA LYS A 393 22.04 60.74 -11.76
C LYS A 393 23.11 61.77 -12.15
N ARG A 394 24.21 61.82 -11.39
CA ARG A 394 25.36 62.73 -11.62
C ARG A 394 26.19 62.42 -12.88
N LYS A 395 25.80 61.43 -13.68
CA LYS A 395 26.37 61.12 -15.01
C LYS A 395 25.36 61.30 -16.16
N ARG A 396 24.13 61.73 -15.86
CA ARG A 396 23.06 62.01 -16.82
C ARG A 396 22.60 63.48 -16.80
N SER A 397 23.08 64.25 -15.83
CA SER A 397 23.20 65.71 -15.86
C SER A 397 24.67 66.08 -16.05
#